data_AF-V6LLN4-F1
#
_entry.id   AF-V6LLN4-F1
#
_cell.length_a   1.000
_cell.length_b   1.000
_cell.length_c   1.000
_cell.angle_alpha   90.00
_cell.angle_beta   90.00
_cell.angle_gamma   90.00
#
_symmetry.space_group_name_H-M   'P 1'
#
loop_
_entity.id
_entity.type
_entity.pdbx_description
1 polymer ?
#
loop_
_entity_poly.entity_id
_entity_poly.type
_entity_poly.pdbx_seq_one_letter_code
_entity_poly.pdbx_strand_id
1 'polypeptide(L)'
;MECFNSKNCTDSTQCISCQNCSSSENLRNCKNVSHGKDSNNCEDCESIERCCNLQDCSEMTDCANCKRCKNCVNCANCEGCDGLANRRNLKDVKIAKQ
;
A
#
# COMPACT_ATOMS: atom_id res chain seq x y z
N MET A 1 11.08 -4.55 -15.67
CA MET A 1 12.50 -4.15 -15.43
C MET A 1 12.78 -4.20 -13.94
N GLU A 2 13.94 -4.69 -13.51
CA GLU A 2 14.30 -4.66 -12.08
C GLU A 2 14.94 -3.33 -11.68
N CYS A 3 14.53 -2.80 -10.53
CA CYS A 3 14.97 -1.51 -10.03
C CYS A 3 15.53 -1.64 -8.61
N PHE A 4 16.75 -1.15 -8.39
CA PHE A 4 17.37 -1.11 -7.07
C PHE A 4 17.86 0.30 -6.78
N ASN A 5 17.52 0.85 -5.61
CA ASN A 5 17.91 2.20 -5.18
C ASN A 5 17.69 3.28 -6.26
N SER A 6 16.58 3.14 -7.01
CA SER A 6 16.31 3.91 -8.22
C SER A 6 15.15 4.89 -8.02
N LYS A 7 15.03 5.85 -8.92
CA LYS A 7 13.93 6.82 -8.94
C LYS A 7 13.16 6.68 -10.25
N ASN A 8 11.87 6.99 -10.21
CA ASN A 8 11.00 7.06 -11.40
C ASN A 8 10.89 5.71 -12.13
N CYS A 9 10.83 4.60 -11.38
CA CYS A 9 10.61 3.29 -11.96
C CYS A 9 9.18 3.18 -12.48
N THR A 10 9.03 2.83 -13.75
CA THR A 10 7.73 2.68 -14.40
C THR A 10 7.69 1.31 -15.06
N ASP A 11 6.59 0.59 -14.94
CA ASP A 11 6.42 -0.76 -15.50
C ASP A 11 7.56 -1.71 -15.07
N SER A 12 7.96 -1.57 -13.80
CA SER A 12 9.06 -2.30 -13.19
C SER A 12 8.55 -3.42 -12.29
N THR A 13 9.37 -4.43 -12.13
CA THR A 13 9.14 -5.61 -11.30
C THR A 13 10.30 -5.73 -10.33
N GLN A 14 10.08 -6.16 -9.10
CA GLN A 14 11.16 -6.31 -8.10
C GLN A 14 11.86 -4.97 -7.79
N CYS A 15 11.06 -3.93 -7.51
CA CYS A 15 11.60 -2.64 -7.10
C CYS A 15 12.02 -2.69 -5.62
N ILE A 16 13.30 -2.46 -5.32
CA ILE A 16 13.80 -2.42 -3.94
C ILE A 16 14.37 -1.04 -3.63
N SER A 17 13.91 -0.44 -2.53
CA SER A 17 14.38 0.85 -2.03
C SER A 17 14.27 1.98 -3.09
N CYS A 18 13.22 1.94 -3.89
CA CYS A 18 12.99 2.90 -4.98
C CYS A 18 12.03 4.03 -4.59
N GLN A 19 12.08 5.14 -5.30
CA GLN A 19 11.18 6.29 -5.12
C GLN A 19 10.43 6.59 -6.42
N ASN A 20 9.21 7.11 -6.30
CA ASN A 20 8.35 7.51 -7.43
C ASN A 20 8.12 6.33 -8.37
N CYS A 21 7.65 5.20 -7.83
CA CYS A 21 7.35 4.04 -8.67
C CYS A 21 5.93 4.14 -9.21
N SER A 22 5.73 3.78 -10.48
CA SER A 22 4.41 3.73 -11.10
C SER A 22 4.20 2.41 -11.83
N SER A 23 2.98 1.88 -11.77
CA SER A 23 2.58 0.66 -12.51
C SER A 23 3.57 -0.48 -12.30
N SER A 24 4.02 -0.68 -11.06
CA SER A 24 5.10 -1.60 -10.73
C SER A 24 4.61 -2.71 -9.80
N GLU A 25 5.31 -3.85 -9.81
CA GLU A 25 4.94 -5.02 -9.00
C GLU A 25 6.12 -5.48 -8.14
N ASN A 26 5.82 -6.16 -7.04
CA ASN A 26 6.82 -6.68 -6.10
C ASN A 26 7.71 -5.58 -5.52
N LEU A 27 7.10 -4.48 -5.03
CA LEU A 27 7.83 -3.38 -4.43
C LEU A 27 8.19 -3.69 -2.97
N ARG A 28 9.43 -3.35 -2.59
CA ARG A 28 9.92 -3.49 -1.22
C ARG A 28 10.64 -2.24 -0.76
N ASN A 29 10.21 -1.69 0.37
CA ASN A 29 10.79 -0.48 0.95
C ASN A 29 10.74 0.74 0.00
N CYS A 30 9.69 0.84 -0.82
CA CYS A 30 9.53 1.93 -1.78
C CYS A 30 8.73 3.10 -1.21
N LYS A 31 8.91 4.29 -1.79
CA LYS A 31 8.18 5.51 -1.42
C LYS A 31 7.55 6.16 -2.64
N ASN A 32 6.44 6.87 -2.45
CA ASN A 32 5.69 7.54 -3.53
C ASN A 32 5.31 6.52 -4.62
N VAL A 33 4.56 5.49 -4.24
CA VAL A 33 4.17 4.42 -5.18
C VAL A 33 2.76 4.72 -5.70
N SER A 34 2.60 4.71 -7.01
CA SER A 34 1.29 4.81 -7.65
C SER A 34 1.03 3.52 -8.44
N HIS A 35 -0.16 2.94 -8.31
CA HIS A 35 -0.53 1.73 -9.06
C HIS A 35 0.46 0.58 -8.82
N GLY A 36 0.42 0.01 -7.62
CA GLY A 36 1.33 -1.03 -7.17
C GLY A 36 0.64 -2.38 -6.97
N LYS A 37 1.42 -3.46 -7.00
CA LYS A 37 0.90 -4.80 -6.65
C LYS A 37 1.94 -5.62 -5.89
N ASP A 38 1.46 -6.50 -5.02
CA ASP A 38 2.29 -7.46 -4.28
C ASP A 38 3.44 -6.76 -3.52
N SER A 39 3.09 -5.67 -2.81
CA SER A 39 4.06 -4.71 -2.26
C SER A 39 4.16 -4.76 -0.73
N ASN A 40 5.35 -4.52 -0.19
CA ASN A 40 5.62 -4.62 1.25
C ASN A 40 6.50 -3.47 1.77
N ASN A 41 6.19 -2.98 2.98
CA ASN A 41 6.94 -1.93 3.67
C ASN A 41 7.08 -0.64 2.85
N CYS A 42 6.05 -0.25 2.10
CA CYS A 42 6.05 0.96 1.31
C CYS A 42 5.28 2.09 2.01
N GLU A 43 5.63 3.33 1.66
CA GLU A 43 5.05 4.55 2.22
C GLU A 43 4.50 5.44 1.10
N ASP A 44 3.49 6.25 1.41
CA ASP A 44 2.87 7.21 0.48
C ASP A 44 2.43 6.53 -0.83
N CYS A 45 1.55 5.52 -0.70
CA CYS A 45 1.09 4.73 -1.83
C CYS A 45 -0.36 5.02 -2.24
N GLU A 46 -0.64 4.95 -3.53
CA GLU A 46 -1.96 5.09 -4.12
C GLU A 46 -2.28 3.87 -4.99
N SER A 47 -3.44 3.26 -4.78
CA SER A 47 -3.95 2.13 -5.56
C SER A 47 -3.01 0.93 -5.55
N ILE A 48 -3.00 0.18 -4.43
CA ILE A 48 -2.19 -1.04 -4.29
C ILE A 48 -3.03 -2.27 -3.95
N GLU A 49 -2.75 -3.38 -4.63
CA GLU A 49 -3.31 -4.70 -4.32
C GLU A 49 -2.31 -5.63 -3.60
N ARG A 50 -2.84 -6.51 -2.73
CA ARG A 50 -2.11 -7.62 -2.09
C ARG A 50 -0.86 -7.16 -1.36
N CYS A 51 -1.05 -6.25 -0.41
CA CYS A 51 0.06 -5.54 0.24
C CYS A 51 0.16 -5.78 1.74
N CYS A 52 1.33 -5.51 2.32
CA CYS A 52 1.50 -5.59 3.77
C CYS A 52 2.45 -4.54 4.35
N ASN A 53 2.22 -4.20 5.62
CA ASN A 53 3.04 -3.26 6.39
C ASN A 53 3.17 -1.88 5.71
N LEU A 54 2.08 -1.37 5.12
CA LEU A 54 2.07 -0.07 4.45
C LEU A 54 1.68 1.07 5.39
N GLN A 55 2.15 2.28 5.08
CA GLN A 55 1.87 3.48 5.85
C GLN A 55 1.40 4.64 4.95
N ASP A 56 0.41 5.40 5.42
CA ASP A 56 -0.06 6.63 4.77
C ASP A 56 -0.53 6.39 3.32
N CYS A 57 -1.25 5.28 3.07
CA CYS A 57 -1.68 4.86 1.73
C CYS A 57 -3.18 5.00 1.49
N SER A 58 -3.61 5.02 0.22
CA SER A 58 -5.02 5.11 -0.18
C SER A 58 -5.41 4.05 -1.22
N GLU A 59 -6.70 3.70 -1.24
CA GLU A 59 -7.32 2.87 -2.29
C GLU A 59 -6.69 1.48 -2.42
N MET A 60 -6.44 0.82 -1.29
CA MET A 60 -5.80 -0.49 -1.26
C MET A 60 -6.80 -1.63 -1.18
N THR A 61 -6.45 -2.79 -1.74
CA THR A 61 -7.26 -4.02 -1.68
C THR A 61 -6.44 -5.22 -1.19
N ASP A 62 -7.05 -6.05 -0.34
CA ASP A 62 -6.47 -7.28 0.21
C ASP A 62 -5.14 -7.06 0.95
N CYS A 63 -5.10 -6.05 1.83
CA CYS A 63 -3.89 -5.67 2.56
C CYS A 63 -3.90 -5.96 4.06
N ALA A 64 -2.71 -6.11 4.66
CA ALA A 64 -2.55 -6.43 6.08
C ALA A 64 -1.53 -5.55 6.82
N ASN A 65 -1.75 -5.33 8.11
CA ASN A 65 -0.84 -4.59 9.00
C ASN A 65 -0.57 -3.13 8.57
N CYS A 66 -1.56 -2.48 7.96
CA CYS A 66 -1.42 -1.12 7.45
C CYS A 66 -1.73 -0.06 8.52
N LYS A 67 -1.06 1.10 8.42
CA LYS A 67 -1.24 2.23 9.34
C LYS A 67 -1.65 3.50 8.60
N ARG A 68 -2.57 4.27 9.19
CA ARG A 68 -2.97 5.60 8.68
C ARG A 68 -3.44 5.60 7.22
N CYS A 69 -4.05 4.50 6.78
CA CYS A 69 -4.50 4.33 5.41
C CYS A 69 -5.97 4.70 5.21
N LYS A 70 -6.37 4.98 3.97
CA LYS A 70 -7.71 5.46 3.61
C LYS A 70 -8.36 4.63 2.52
N ASN A 71 -9.69 4.46 2.61
CA ASN A 71 -10.52 3.86 1.55
C ASN A 71 -10.07 2.45 1.12
N CYS A 72 -9.65 1.61 2.06
CA CYS A 72 -9.14 0.26 1.75
C CYS A 72 -10.22 -0.82 1.93
N VAL A 73 -10.15 -1.87 1.13
CA VAL A 73 -11.12 -2.98 1.10
C VAL A 73 -10.43 -4.29 1.45
N ASN A 74 -11.13 -5.17 2.17
CA ASN A 74 -10.65 -6.51 2.55
C ASN A 74 -9.39 -6.50 3.44
N CYS A 75 -9.19 -5.45 4.24
CA CYS A 75 -7.98 -5.31 5.04
C CYS A 75 -8.07 -5.96 6.44
N ALA A 76 -6.90 -6.37 6.95
CA ALA A 76 -6.76 -6.94 8.30
C ALA A 76 -5.65 -6.28 9.13
N ASN A 77 -5.81 -6.25 10.45
CA ASN A 77 -4.80 -5.74 11.40
C ASN A 77 -4.41 -4.28 11.15
N CYS A 78 -5.37 -3.42 10.82
CA CYS A 78 -5.10 -2.01 10.53
C CYS A 78 -5.25 -1.11 11.76
N GLU A 79 -4.42 -0.07 11.83
CA GLU A 79 -4.36 0.91 12.92
C GLU A 79 -4.50 2.34 12.39
N GLY A 80 -5.36 3.16 13.00
CA GLY A 80 -5.49 4.58 12.66
C GLY A 80 -5.98 4.84 11.23
N CYS A 81 -6.69 3.88 10.63
CA CYS A 81 -7.15 3.96 9.25
C CYS A 81 -8.59 4.49 9.16
N ASP A 82 -8.93 5.12 8.04
CA ASP A 82 -10.25 5.73 7.81
C ASP A 82 -10.92 5.12 6.55
N GLY A 83 -12.24 5.01 6.55
CA GLY A 83 -13.00 4.63 5.35
C GLY A 83 -12.84 3.18 4.89
N LEU A 84 -12.39 2.29 5.78
CA LEU A 84 -12.15 0.89 5.43
C LEU A 84 -13.48 0.09 5.24
N ALA A 85 -13.53 -0.88 4.31
CA ALA A 85 -14.63 -1.82 4.09
C ALA A 85 -14.20 -3.31 4.19
N ASN A 86 -15.11 -4.21 4.57
CA ASN A 86 -14.90 -5.68 4.69
C ASN A 86 -13.66 -6.09 5.53
N ARG A 87 -13.68 -5.92 6.84
CA ARG A 87 -12.46 -5.86 7.66
C ARG A 87 -12.40 -6.93 8.74
N ARG A 88 -11.18 -7.26 9.19
CA ARG A 88 -10.92 -8.12 10.35
C ARG A 88 -9.85 -7.52 11.26
N ASN A 89 -10.01 -7.67 12.58
CA ASN A 89 -9.02 -7.28 13.60
C ASN A 89 -8.54 -5.81 13.48
N LEU A 90 -9.34 -4.84 13.92
CA LEU A 90 -9.02 -3.40 13.79
C LEU A 90 -8.75 -2.73 15.14
N LYS A 91 -7.88 -1.71 15.14
CA LYS A 91 -7.66 -0.78 16.26
C LYS A 91 -7.77 0.67 15.77
N ASP A 92 -8.48 1.51 16.50
CA ASP A 92 -8.58 2.96 16.25
C ASP A 92 -8.93 3.35 14.79
N VAL A 93 -9.97 2.70 14.22
CA VAL A 93 -10.40 2.92 12.82
C VAL A 93 -11.69 3.75 12.75
N LYS A 94 -11.72 4.79 11.90
CA LYS A 94 -12.98 5.47 11.55
C LYS A 94 -13.64 4.75 10.37
N ILE A 95 -14.87 4.32 10.60
CA ILE A 95 -15.65 3.56 9.64
C ILE A 95 -16.33 4.54 8.68
N ALA A 96 -16.23 4.31 7.36
CA ALA A 96 -17.11 5.00 6.41
C ALA A 96 -18.55 4.64 6.74
N LYS A 97 -19.39 5.64 7.03
CA LYS A 97 -20.83 5.42 7.12
C LYS A 97 -21.30 4.97 5.74
N GLN A 98 -21.91 3.79 5.69
CA GLN A 98 -22.63 3.30 4.50
C GLN A 98 -23.87 4.16 4.26
#